data_AF-A0A1Q7D5M6-F1
#
_entry.id   AF-A0A1Q7D5M6-F1
#
_cell.length_a   1.000
_cell.length_b   1.000
_cell.length_c   1.000
_cell.angle_alpha   90.00
_cell.angle_beta   90.00
_cell.angle_gamma   90.00
#
_symmetry.space_group_name_H-M   'P 1'
#
loop_
_entity.id
_entity.type
_entity.pdbx_description
1 polymer ?
#
loop_
_entity_poly.entity_id
_entity_poly.type
_entity_poly.pdbx_seq_one_letter_code
_entity_poly.pdbx_strand_id
1 'polypeptide(L)'
;MKRSIAAACVLALLIAVALLTARSTSAGPEKIEFPSSWQSYVLYTIVDRYDVKQYRELYASSQEAVDAMKRGQPLPDRTVLVLTQYKAQTDAQGNPLKDANGRFLKGERIGFTVMEKRQGWGTEYPDDLRNGDWEYSAFGADGRFNANANYKGCFQCHKPHDKQDFVISLAGLMGGGGTTGSGVPDVRISGFSFGPPKATAAPGQAVMWINNDDSPHQVTLTGGSKARGPVLTKGQSYSHTFPTAGTYDYVCGLHPNMKGQIEVK
;
A
#
# COMPACT_ATOMS: atom_id res chain seq x y z
N MET A 1 43.28 -75.07 -10.32
CA MET A 1 42.72 -73.86 -10.97
C MET A 1 43.04 -72.65 -10.08
N LYS A 2 43.70 -71.65 -10.69
CA LYS A 2 43.97 -70.23 -10.33
C LYS A 2 43.69 -69.76 -8.88
N ARG A 3 44.73 -69.31 -8.13
CA ARG A 3 45.13 -67.90 -7.82
C ARG A 3 44.24 -67.24 -6.74
N SER A 4 44.65 -66.34 -5.83
CA SER A 4 45.92 -65.86 -5.24
C SER A 4 45.49 -64.86 -4.14
N ILE A 5 46.31 -64.78 -3.09
CA ILE A 5 46.46 -63.79 -1.98
C ILE A 5 45.93 -62.36 -2.23
N ALA A 6 45.30 -61.73 -1.22
CA ALA A 6 45.67 -60.37 -0.74
C ALA A 6 44.87 -59.95 0.52
N ALA A 7 45.61 -59.49 1.54
CA ALA A 7 45.13 -58.75 2.69
C ALA A 7 45.20 -57.23 2.44
N ALA A 8 44.27 -56.44 3.00
CA ALA A 8 44.39 -55.00 3.32
C ALA A 8 43.05 -54.55 3.96
N CYS A 9 43.01 -54.16 5.23
CA CYS A 9 43.26 -52.82 5.79
C CYS A 9 42.08 -51.83 5.70
N VAL A 10 41.59 -51.45 6.88
CA VAL A 10 41.26 -50.08 7.35
C VAL A 10 39.98 -49.39 6.83
N LEU A 11 39.01 -49.28 7.75
CA LEU A 11 38.22 -48.10 8.17
C LEU A 11 37.44 -47.24 7.15
N ALA A 12 36.24 -46.84 7.61
CA ALA A 12 35.40 -45.71 7.17
C ALA A 12 34.51 -45.99 5.93
N LEU A 13 33.24 -45.60 5.86
CA LEU A 13 32.53 -44.47 6.46
C LEU A 13 31.02 -44.82 6.44
N LEU A 14 30.32 -44.75 7.58
CA LEU A 14 28.85 -44.73 7.58
C LEU A 14 28.42 -43.34 7.11
N ILE A 15 28.11 -43.19 5.83
CA ILE A 15 27.43 -41.98 5.33
C ILE A 15 25.95 -42.12 5.68
N ALA A 16 25.58 -41.65 6.86
CA ALA A 16 24.20 -41.26 7.12
C ALA A 16 23.93 -40.01 6.27
N VAL A 17 23.29 -40.21 5.12
CA VAL A 17 22.71 -39.09 4.36
C VAL A 17 21.53 -38.58 5.19
N ALA A 18 21.79 -37.67 6.10
CA ALA A 18 20.75 -36.81 6.65
C ALA A 18 20.26 -35.94 5.49
N LEU A 19 19.13 -36.33 4.89
CA LEU A 19 18.32 -35.45 4.06
C LEU A 19 17.78 -34.34 4.97
N LEU A 20 18.63 -33.37 5.28
CA LEU A 20 18.18 -32.03 5.64
C LEU A 20 17.47 -31.51 4.39
N THR A 21 16.14 -31.59 4.40
CA THR A 21 15.34 -30.76 3.50
C THR A 21 15.64 -29.33 3.89
N ALA A 22 16.60 -28.71 3.21
CA ALA A 22 16.71 -27.27 3.18
C ALA A 22 15.35 -26.78 2.69
N ARG A 23 14.51 -26.31 3.63
CA ARG A 23 13.33 -25.54 3.27
C ARG A 23 13.89 -24.39 2.45
N SER A 24 13.51 -24.33 1.17
CA SER A 24 13.85 -23.21 0.32
C SER A 24 13.52 -21.93 1.08
N THR A 25 14.55 -21.18 1.46
CA THR A 25 14.42 -19.82 1.99
C THR A 25 14.10 -18.91 0.80
N SER A 26 13.02 -19.20 0.07
CA SER A 26 12.64 -18.36 -1.06
C SER A 26 12.01 -17.10 -0.48
N ALA A 27 12.72 -15.99 -0.63
CA ALA A 27 12.11 -14.66 -0.61
C ALA A 27 10.93 -14.66 -1.56
N GLY A 28 9.79 -14.12 -1.14
CA GLY A 28 8.68 -14.01 -2.08
C GLY A 28 7.29 -13.97 -1.48
N PRO A 29 6.33 -13.61 -2.34
CA PRO A 29 4.91 -13.54 -2.01
C PRO A 29 4.30 -14.90 -1.62
N GLU A 30 4.95 -16.02 -1.92
CA GLU A 30 4.54 -17.38 -1.54
C GLU A 30 4.75 -17.68 -0.06
N LYS A 31 5.54 -16.87 0.66
CA LYS A 31 5.75 -17.03 2.12
C LYS A 31 4.45 -16.84 2.92
N ILE A 32 3.52 -16.04 2.39
CA ILE A 32 2.25 -15.74 3.03
C ILE A 32 1.24 -16.82 2.66
N GLU A 33 0.75 -17.54 3.65
CA GLU A 33 -0.39 -18.44 3.48
C GLU A 33 -1.70 -17.65 3.44
N PHE A 34 -2.67 -18.09 2.65
CA PHE A 34 -3.98 -17.44 2.63
C PHE A 34 -4.63 -17.50 4.02
N PRO A 35 -4.95 -16.35 4.65
CA PRO A 35 -5.46 -16.32 6.02
C PRO A 35 -6.94 -16.73 6.04
N SER A 36 -7.24 -18.03 5.98
CA SER A 36 -8.61 -18.56 5.86
C SER A 36 -9.58 -18.12 6.97
N SER A 37 -9.05 -17.68 8.12
CA SER A 37 -9.80 -17.15 9.26
C SER A 37 -9.92 -15.62 9.28
N TRP A 38 -9.62 -14.91 8.19
CA TRP A 38 -9.61 -13.44 8.15
C TRP A 38 -10.93 -12.80 8.60
N GLN A 39 -12.05 -13.51 8.53
CA GLN A 39 -13.36 -13.00 8.96
C GLN A 39 -13.43 -12.77 10.48
N SER A 40 -12.58 -13.42 11.28
CA SER A 40 -12.48 -13.17 12.72
C SER A 40 -11.54 -12.01 13.06
N TYR A 41 -10.84 -11.45 12.08
CA TYR A 41 -9.92 -10.34 12.28
C TYR A 41 -10.70 -9.03 12.51
N VAL A 42 -10.02 -8.02 13.04
CA VAL A 42 -10.62 -6.73 13.33
C VAL A 42 -10.75 -5.91 12.05
N LEU A 43 -11.97 -5.70 11.57
CA LEU A 43 -12.25 -4.70 10.52
C LEU A 43 -11.96 -3.32 11.07
N TYR A 44 -10.91 -2.67 10.57
CA TYR A 44 -10.48 -1.37 11.11
C TYR A 44 -10.78 -0.20 10.17
N THR A 45 -10.93 -0.43 8.87
CA THR A 45 -11.39 0.62 7.93
C THR A 45 -11.97 0.04 6.64
N ILE A 46 -12.72 0.88 5.93
CA ILE A 46 -13.33 0.59 4.63
C ILE A 46 -12.97 1.70 3.65
N VAL A 47 -12.47 1.34 2.48
CA VAL A 47 -11.99 2.27 1.45
C VAL A 47 -12.74 2.03 0.13
N ASP A 48 -13.31 3.08 -0.43
CA ASP A 48 -13.88 3.04 -1.78
C ASP A 48 -12.83 3.52 -2.76
N ARG A 49 -12.68 2.77 -3.85
CA ARG A 49 -11.78 3.10 -4.95
C ARG A 49 -12.60 3.43 -6.17
N TYR A 50 -12.79 4.72 -6.41
CA TYR A 50 -13.68 5.16 -7.48
C TYR A 50 -13.06 4.90 -8.86
N ASP A 51 -11.73 4.94 -8.96
CA ASP A 51 -10.97 4.72 -10.20
C ASP A 51 -11.21 3.34 -10.80
N VAL A 52 -11.32 2.33 -9.92
CA VAL A 52 -11.54 0.93 -10.30
C VAL A 52 -12.89 0.39 -9.85
N LYS A 53 -13.77 1.27 -9.35
CA LYS A 53 -15.12 0.96 -8.83
C LYS A 53 -15.11 -0.23 -7.85
N GLN A 54 -14.26 -0.15 -6.82
CA GLN A 54 -14.14 -1.18 -5.79
C GLN A 54 -14.54 -0.69 -4.42
N TYR A 55 -15.18 -1.57 -3.66
CA TYR A 55 -15.36 -1.45 -2.22
C TYR A 55 -14.31 -2.33 -1.55
N ARG A 56 -13.55 -1.79 -0.59
CA ARG A 56 -12.45 -2.52 0.05
C ARG A 56 -12.61 -2.51 1.56
N GLU A 57 -12.46 -3.67 2.15
CA GLU A 57 -12.43 -3.84 3.60
C GLU A 57 -11.00 -4.15 4.04
N LEU A 58 -10.56 -3.55 5.13
CA LEU A 58 -9.22 -3.76 5.66
C LEU A 58 -9.30 -4.30 7.08
N TYR A 59 -8.74 -5.48 7.26
CA TYR A 59 -8.73 -6.24 8.49
C TYR A 59 -7.32 -6.36 9.06
N ALA A 60 -7.22 -6.41 10.38
CA ALA A 60 -5.97 -6.67 11.10
C ALA A 60 -6.14 -7.87 12.03
N SER A 61 -5.13 -8.75 12.07
CA SER A 61 -5.14 -9.99 12.86
C SER A 61 -5.41 -9.81 14.35
N SER A 62 -5.20 -8.62 14.91
CA SER A 62 -5.40 -8.34 16.33
C SER A 62 -5.80 -6.89 16.57
N GLN A 63 -6.48 -6.66 17.70
CA GLN A 63 -6.77 -5.30 18.19
C GLN A 63 -5.48 -4.54 18.52
N GLU A 64 -4.47 -5.24 19.03
CA GLU A 64 -3.15 -4.66 19.31
C GLU A 64 -2.50 -4.05 18.06
N ALA A 65 -2.59 -4.72 16.91
CA ALA A 65 -2.10 -4.19 15.64
C ALA A 65 -2.88 -2.92 15.23
N VAL A 66 -4.19 -2.90 15.42
CA VAL A 66 -5.03 -1.70 15.16
C VAL A 66 -4.63 -0.54 16.07
N ASP A 67 -4.37 -0.81 17.33
CA ASP A 67 -3.99 0.22 18.30
C ASP A 67 -2.57 0.73 18.08
N ALA A 68 -1.64 -0.15 17.68
CA ALA A 68 -0.28 0.23 17.28
C ALA A 68 -0.32 1.12 16.03
N MET A 69 -1.10 0.72 15.01
CA MET A 69 -1.40 1.54 13.84
C MET A 69 -1.85 2.94 14.29
N LYS A 70 -2.95 3.05 15.04
CA LYS A 70 -3.50 4.35 15.49
C LYS A 70 -2.50 5.25 16.22
N ARG A 71 -1.49 4.68 16.89
CA ARG A 71 -0.43 5.40 17.60
C ARG A 71 0.81 5.71 16.75
N GLY A 72 0.84 5.29 15.48
CA GLY A 72 2.01 5.42 14.62
C GLY A 72 3.20 4.60 15.12
N GLN A 73 2.94 3.52 15.85
CA GLN A 73 3.96 2.62 16.39
C GLN A 73 4.22 1.48 15.41
N PRO A 74 5.43 0.90 15.41
CA PRO A 74 5.69 -0.35 14.71
C PRO A 74 4.65 -1.41 15.10
N LEU A 75 4.12 -2.13 14.12
CA LEU A 75 3.13 -3.18 14.37
C LEU A 75 3.85 -4.39 14.97
N PRO A 76 3.18 -5.16 15.86
CA PRO A 76 3.74 -6.37 16.45
C PRO A 76 4.21 -7.38 15.39
N ASP A 77 5.20 -8.18 15.75
CA ASP A 77 5.55 -9.36 14.95
C ASP A 77 4.32 -10.27 14.75
N ARG A 78 4.29 -11.02 13.66
CA ARG A 78 3.17 -11.91 13.27
C ARG A 78 1.88 -11.18 12.92
N THR A 79 1.89 -9.85 12.77
CA THR A 79 0.74 -9.10 12.29
C THR A 79 0.40 -9.51 10.86
N VAL A 80 -0.88 -9.79 10.61
CA VAL A 80 -1.43 -10.00 9.26
C VAL A 80 -2.46 -8.92 8.99
N LEU A 81 -2.27 -8.18 7.89
CA LEU A 81 -3.26 -7.24 7.38
C LEU A 81 -3.87 -7.79 6.10
N VAL A 82 -5.19 -7.85 6.05
CA VAL A 82 -5.95 -8.37 4.91
C VAL A 82 -6.78 -7.25 4.31
N LEU A 83 -6.53 -6.95 3.04
CA LEU A 83 -7.40 -6.14 2.22
C LEU A 83 -8.28 -7.07 1.39
N THR A 84 -9.57 -7.07 1.64
CA THR A 84 -10.58 -7.76 0.82
C THR A 84 -11.12 -6.83 -0.25
N GLN A 85 -11.01 -7.19 -1.53
CA GLN A 85 -11.53 -6.40 -2.63
C GLN A 85 -12.88 -6.92 -3.11
N TYR A 86 -13.84 -6.01 -3.26
CA TYR A 86 -15.15 -6.25 -3.88
C TYR A 86 -15.36 -5.30 -5.04
N LYS A 87 -16.10 -5.72 -6.07
CA LYS A 87 -16.73 -4.78 -7.01
C LYS A 87 -17.72 -3.90 -6.24
N ALA A 88 -17.83 -2.64 -6.63
CA ALA A 88 -19.01 -1.85 -6.26
C ALA A 88 -20.22 -2.33 -7.09
N GLN A 89 -21.40 -2.34 -6.50
CA GLN A 89 -22.64 -2.45 -7.29
C GLN A 89 -22.77 -1.19 -8.15
N THR A 90 -23.31 -1.33 -9.36
CA THR A 90 -23.47 -0.21 -10.29
C THR A 90 -24.89 -0.11 -10.81
N ASP A 91 -25.31 1.10 -11.18
CA ASP A 91 -26.52 1.32 -11.97
C ASP A 91 -26.35 0.79 -13.42
N ALA A 92 -27.38 0.95 -14.24
CA ALA A 92 -27.38 0.53 -15.65
C ALA A 92 -26.35 1.29 -16.50
N GLN A 93 -25.91 2.47 -16.07
CA GLN A 93 -24.91 3.31 -16.71
C GLN A 93 -23.49 2.97 -16.21
N GLY A 94 -23.35 2.03 -15.27
CA GLY A 94 -22.09 1.62 -14.69
C GLY A 94 -21.57 2.55 -13.60
N ASN A 95 -22.36 3.50 -13.09
CA ASN A 95 -21.97 4.34 -11.96
C ASN A 95 -22.11 3.55 -10.65
N PRO A 96 -21.15 3.63 -9.72
CA PRO A 96 -21.27 3.00 -8.41
C PRO A 96 -22.50 3.49 -7.65
N LEU A 97 -23.35 2.55 -7.24
CA LEU A 97 -24.44 2.81 -6.31
C LEU A 97 -23.87 3.07 -4.92
N LYS A 98 -24.54 3.93 -4.16
CA LYS A 98 -24.09 4.38 -2.84
C LYS A 98 -25.16 4.21 -1.77
N ASP A 99 -24.73 3.97 -0.54
CA ASP A 99 -25.60 4.01 0.65
C ASP A 99 -25.91 5.45 1.09
N ALA A 100 -26.71 5.58 2.15
CA ALA A 100 -27.10 6.88 2.72
C ALA A 100 -25.90 7.72 3.22
N ASN A 101 -24.75 7.08 3.50
CA ASN A 101 -23.53 7.74 3.93
C ASN A 101 -22.57 8.03 2.76
N GLY A 102 -23.02 7.79 1.52
CA GLY A 102 -22.25 8.01 0.30
C GLY A 102 -21.19 6.94 0.00
N ARG A 103 -21.17 5.81 0.74
CA ARG A 103 -20.24 4.69 0.51
C ARG A 103 -20.75 3.78 -0.59
N PHE A 104 -19.86 3.19 -1.38
CA PHE A 104 -20.25 2.22 -2.40
C PHE A 104 -21.01 1.05 -1.81
N LEU A 105 -22.08 0.63 -2.48
CA LEU A 105 -22.74 -0.62 -2.15
C LEU A 105 -21.81 -1.78 -2.53
N LYS A 106 -21.52 -2.65 -1.57
CA LYS A 106 -20.64 -3.82 -1.73
C LYS A 106 -21.27 -4.83 -2.70
N GLY A 107 -20.52 -5.24 -3.72
CA GLY A 107 -20.89 -6.28 -4.68
C GLY A 107 -20.08 -7.57 -4.49
N GLU A 108 -19.79 -8.24 -5.61
CA GLU A 108 -19.04 -9.50 -5.65
C GLU A 108 -17.59 -9.32 -5.18
N ARG A 109 -17.10 -10.25 -4.35
CA ARG A 109 -15.69 -10.31 -3.96
C ARG A 109 -14.83 -10.75 -5.13
N ILE A 110 -13.73 -10.06 -5.37
CA ILE A 110 -12.84 -10.32 -6.50
C ILE A 110 -11.43 -10.76 -6.10
N GLY A 111 -11.05 -10.56 -4.84
CA GLY A 111 -9.76 -11.04 -4.36
C GLY A 111 -9.38 -10.54 -2.99
N PHE A 112 -8.13 -10.82 -2.65
CA PHE A 112 -7.46 -10.39 -1.45
C PHE A 112 -6.07 -9.88 -1.76
N THR A 113 -5.62 -8.90 -1.00
CA THR A 113 -4.19 -8.58 -0.84
C THR A 113 -3.85 -8.69 0.63
N VAL A 114 -2.76 -9.37 0.92
CA VAL A 114 -2.31 -9.64 2.29
C VAL A 114 -0.90 -9.10 2.44
N MET A 115 -0.65 -8.42 3.55
CA MET A 115 0.72 -8.16 3.99
C MET A 115 0.91 -8.76 5.38
N GLU A 116 2.06 -9.37 5.59
CA GLU A 116 2.37 -10.09 6.81
C GLU A 116 3.76 -9.73 7.28
N LYS A 117 3.86 -9.47 8.59
CA LYS A 117 5.11 -9.13 9.25
C LYS A 117 5.63 -10.36 9.97
N ARG A 118 6.88 -10.75 9.69
CA ARG A 118 7.58 -11.79 10.44
C ARG A 118 9.02 -11.38 10.65
N GLN A 119 9.49 -11.46 11.90
CA GLN A 119 10.86 -11.14 12.25
C GLN A 119 11.85 -11.84 11.32
N GLY A 120 12.72 -11.07 10.67
CA GLY A 120 13.75 -11.57 9.76
C GLY A 120 13.29 -11.81 8.32
N TRP A 121 12.03 -11.58 7.97
CA TRP A 121 11.60 -11.57 6.58
C TRP A 121 12.13 -10.35 5.80
N GLY A 122 12.13 -10.48 4.48
CA GLY A 122 12.62 -9.45 3.56
C GLY A 122 14.13 -9.24 3.55
N THR A 123 14.92 -9.95 4.37
CA THR A 123 16.39 -9.86 4.40
C THR A 123 17.06 -10.25 3.09
N GLU A 124 16.33 -10.95 2.22
CA GLU A 124 16.78 -11.35 0.90
C GLU A 124 16.69 -10.21 -0.14
N TYR A 125 15.97 -9.13 0.18
CA TYR A 125 15.83 -7.94 -0.68
C TYR A 125 16.87 -6.87 -0.32
N PRO A 126 17.32 -6.05 -1.29
CA PRO A 126 18.17 -4.90 -1.00
C PRO A 126 17.42 -3.84 -0.18
N ASP A 127 18.14 -3.09 0.64
CA ASP A 127 17.57 -2.12 1.58
C ASP A 127 16.74 -1.01 0.92
N ASP A 128 17.01 -0.68 -0.35
CA ASP A 128 16.26 0.31 -1.13
C ASP A 128 14.88 -0.19 -1.59
N LEU A 129 14.67 -1.50 -1.63
CA LEU A 129 13.39 -2.15 -1.92
C LEU A 129 12.70 -2.67 -0.67
N ARG A 130 13.45 -3.17 0.31
CA ARG A 130 12.94 -3.85 1.49
C ARG A 130 12.03 -2.93 2.33
N ASN A 131 10.87 -3.45 2.71
CA ASN A 131 9.92 -2.77 3.60
C ASN A 131 9.99 -3.36 5.01
N GLY A 132 11.18 -3.30 5.61
CA GLY A 132 11.43 -3.96 6.90
C GLY A 132 11.17 -5.47 6.81
N ASP A 133 10.34 -5.97 7.71
CA ASP A 133 10.02 -7.39 7.86
C ASP A 133 8.69 -7.78 7.19
N TRP A 134 8.19 -6.94 6.28
CA TRP A 134 6.94 -7.16 5.57
C TRP A 134 7.14 -7.91 4.26
N GLU A 135 6.29 -8.90 4.04
CA GLU A 135 6.04 -9.51 2.73
C GLU A 135 4.64 -9.16 2.24
N TYR A 136 4.41 -9.32 0.93
CA TYR A 136 3.13 -9.00 0.28
C TYR A 136 2.68 -10.17 -0.58
N SER A 137 1.39 -10.50 -0.50
CA SER A 137 0.79 -11.55 -1.32
C SER A 137 -0.59 -11.15 -1.81
N ALA A 138 -1.07 -11.85 -2.83
CA ALA A 138 -2.34 -11.58 -3.47
C ALA A 138 -3.03 -12.91 -3.77
N PHE A 139 -4.35 -12.94 -3.58
CA PHE A 139 -5.16 -14.14 -3.75
C PHE A 139 -6.42 -13.82 -4.55
N GLY A 140 -6.89 -14.78 -5.34
CA GLY A 140 -8.18 -14.73 -5.99
C GLY A 140 -9.34 -14.76 -4.99
N ALA A 141 -10.57 -14.54 -5.48
CA ALA A 141 -11.77 -14.61 -4.64
C ALA A 141 -11.99 -15.98 -3.96
N ASP A 142 -11.41 -17.04 -4.54
CA ASP A 142 -11.37 -18.41 -4.04
C ASP A 142 -10.21 -18.70 -3.07
N GLY A 143 -9.39 -17.69 -2.75
CA GLY A 143 -8.24 -17.81 -1.85
C GLY A 143 -6.99 -18.42 -2.51
N ARG A 144 -6.99 -18.69 -3.82
CA ARG A 144 -5.80 -19.19 -4.51
C ARG A 144 -4.78 -18.09 -4.73
N PHE A 145 -3.51 -18.42 -4.54
CA PHE A 145 -2.39 -17.52 -4.77
C PHE A 145 -2.38 -16.98 -6.21
N ASN A 146 -2.11 -15.69 -6.38
CA ASN A 146 -2.07 -15.01 -7.66
C ASN A 146 -0.64 -14.69 -8.10
N ALA A 147 0.03 -15.65 -8.73
CA ALA A 147 1.40 -15.50 -9.23
C ALA A 147 1.62 -14.35 -10.24
N ASN A 148 0.54 -13.82 -10.83
CA ASN A 148 0.61 -12.76 -11.84
C ASN A 148 0.55 -11.33 -11.25
N ALA A 149 0.47 -11.18 -9.94
CA ALA A 149 0.43 -9.86 -9.31
C ALA A 149 1.81 -9.15 -9.38
N ASN A 150 1.79 -7.81 -9.45
CA ASN A 150 3.01 -7.01 -9.46
C ASN A 150 3.56 -6.81 -8.04
N TYR A 151 4.27 -7.82 -7.52
CA TYR A 151 4.81 -7.79 -6.15
C TYR A 151 5.90 -6.75 -5.93
N LYS A 152 6.76 -6.50 -6.93
CA LYS A 152 7.74 -5.40 -6.85
C LYS A 152 7.05 -4.05 -6.63
N GLY A 153 5.91 -3.84 -7.30
CA GLY A 153 5.08 -2.65 -7.12
C GLY A 153 4.54 -2.48 -5.70
N CYS A 154 4.24 -3.58 -5.00
CA CYS A 154 3.83 -3.54 -3.59
C CYS A 154 4.93 -2.93 -2.71
N PHE A 155 6.16 -3.43 -2.85
CA PHE A 155 7.31 -2.91 -2.10
C PHE A 155 7.53 -1.42 -2.37
N GLN A 156 7.62 -1.05 -3.65
CA GLN A 156 7.88 0.33 -4.07
C GLN A 156 6.82 1.33 -3.62
N CYS A 157 5.53 0.94 -3.65
CA CYS A 157 4.44 1.80 -3.22
C CYS A 157 4.44 2.01 -1.69
N HIS A 158 4.77 0.97 -0.93
CA HIS A 158 4.76 1.01 0.53
C HIS A 158 6.06 1.60 1.12
N LYS A 159 7.19 1.56 0.41
CA LYS A 159 8.51 2.04 0.86
C LYS A 159 8.52 3.47 1.43
N PRO A 160 7.83 4.47 0.83
CA PRO A 160 7.80 5.84 1.35
C PRO A 160 7.07 6.00 2.70
N HIS A 161 6.42 4.95 3.21
CA HIS A 161 5.64 4.95 4.44
C HIS A 161 6.40 4.28 5.61
N ASP A 162 7.73 4.29 5.60
CA ASP A 162 8.59 3.73 6.65
C ASP A 162 8.24 4.24 8.07
N LYS A 163 7.91 5.52 8.20
CA LYS A 163 7.45 6.15 9.45
C LYS A 163 6.10 5.62 9.97
N GLN A 164 5.40 4.86 9.15
CA GLN A 164 4.09 4.25 9.43
C GLN A 164 4.21 2.72 9.39
N ASP A 165 5.43 2.20 9.57
CA ASP A 165 5.75 0.78 9.45
C ASP A 165 5.25 0.19 8.12
N PHE A 166 5.38 0.99 7.05
CA PHE A 166 4.97 0.68 5.69
C PHE A 166 3.46 0.46 5.50
N VAL A 167 2.60 0.80 6.45
CA VAL A 167 1.14 0.61 6.36
C VAL A 167 0.44 1.88 5.83
N ILE A 168 0.01 1.85 4.57
CA ILE A 168 -0.56 3.02 3.89
C ILE A 168 -1.99 3.40 4.32
N SER A 169 -2.73 2.46 4.90
CA SER A 169 -4.10 2.69 5.38
C SER A 169 -4.15 3.54 6.66
N LEU A 170 -2.98 3.79 7.27
CA LEU A 170 -2.86 4.48 8.55
C LEU A 170 -3.27 5.96 8.50
N ALA A 171 -3.07 6.61 7.35
CA ALA A 171 -3.39 8.01 7.15
C ALA A 171 -4.88 8.37 7.43
N GLY A 172 -5.80 7.41 7.27
CA GLY A 172 -7.22 7.57 7.59
C GLY A 172 -7.61 7.22 9.03
N LEU A 173 -6.75 6.55 9.81
CA LEU A 173 -7.01 6.15 11.20
C LEU A 173 -6.41 7.09 12.24
N MET A 174 -5.34 7.80 11.89
CA MET A 174 -4.70 8.79 12.77
C MET A 174 -5.48 10.11 12.82
N GLY A 175 -6.77 10.06 13.13
CA GLY A 175 -7.61 11.24 13.34
C GLY A 175 -7.16 12.13 14.50
N GLY A 176 -5.99 12.78 14.36
CA GLY A 176 -5.41 13.69 15.32
C GLY A 176 -4.10 14.29 14.80
N GLY A 177 -4.12 15.60 14.50
CA GLY A 177 -2.90 16.39 14.39
C GLY A 177 -2.56 16.94 13.01
N GLY A 178 -3.52 17.58 12.35
CA GLY A 178 -3.28 18.42 11.17
C GLY A 178 -4.26 19.59 11.04
N THR A 179 -4.99 19.96 12.09
CA THR A 179 -5.69 21.23 12.15
C THR A 179 -4.74 22.30 12.69
N THR A 180 -4.01 22.97 11.81
CA THR A 180 -3.74 24.42 11.90
C THR A 180 -3.24 24.92 10.54
N GLY A 181 -4.16 25.04 9.61
CA GLY A 181 -4.10 26.02 8.54
C GLY A 181 -5.47 26.64 8.48
N SER A 182 -5.69 27.72 9.24
CA SER A 182 -6.90 28.54 9.16
C SER A 182 -6.91 29.33 7.85
N GLY A 183 -6.80 28.63 6.73
CA GLY A 183 -6.84 29.14 5.37
C GLY A 183 -7.76 28.25 4.56
N VAL A 184 -8.65 28.86 3.78
CA VAL A 184 -9.42 28.14 2.76
C VAL A 184 -8.40 27.45 1.84
N PRO A 185 -8.47 26.12 1.60
CA PRO A 185 -7.54 25.44 0.72
C PRO A 185 -7.61 26.07 -0.67
N ASP A 186 -6.43 26.39 -1.23
CA ASP A 186 -6.29 26.99 -2.55
C ASP A 186 -6.82 26.05 -3.63
N VAL A 187 -6.60 24.74 -3.45
CA VAL A 187 -7.04 23.70 -4.38
C VAL A 187 -7.79 22.59 -3.65
N ARG A 188 -9.03 22.33 -4.06
CA ARG A 188 -9.83 21.19 -3.62
C ARG A 188 -9.77 20.11 -4.69
N ILE A 189 -9.51 18.87 -4.27
CA ILE A 189 -9.61 17.71 -5.15
C ILE A 189 -11.01 17.14 -4.97
N SER A 190 -11.83 17.21 -6.02
CA SER A 190 -13.20 16.71 -6.01
C SER A 190 -13.59 16.26 -7.41
N GLY A 191 -14.31 15.15 -7.52
CA GLY A 191 -14.78 14.60 -8.78
C GLY A 191 -13.64 14.30 -9.76
N PHE A 192 -12.50 13.77 -9.27
CA PHE A 192 -11.30 13.55 -10.08
C PHE A 192 -10.83 14.82 -10.81
N SER A 193 -10.90 15.97 -10.14
CA SER A 193 -10.42 17.24 -10.68
C SER A 193 -9.74 18.08 -9.60
N PHE A 194 -8.75 18.87 -10.00
CA PHE A 194 -8.18 19.93 -9.16
C PHE A 194 -9.01 21.21 -9.37
N GLY A 195 -9.62 21.72 -8.31
CA GLY A 195 -10.45 22.91 -8.32
C GLY A 195 -9.87 24.03 -7.46
N PRO A 196 -9.52 25.20 -8.03
CA PRO A 196 -9.56 25.54 -9.45
C PRO A 196 -8.46 24.82 -10.25
N PRO A 197 -8.62 24.67 -11.59
CA PRO A 197 -7.59 24.05 -12.44
C PRO A 197 -6.31 24.90 -12.55
N LYS A 198 -6.43 26.21 -12.31
CA LYS A 198 -5.32 27.15 -12.16
C LYS A 198 -5.49 27.93 -10.86
N ALA A 199 -4.50 27.90 -9.98
CA ALA A 199 -4.45 28.71 -8.76
C ALA A 199 -3.26 29.68 -8.83
N THR A 200 -3.31 30.74 -8.02
CA THR A 200 -2.28 31.78 -7.96
C THR A 200 -1.68 31.85 -6.56
N ALA A 201 -0.36 32.08 -6.47
CA ALA A 201 0.35 32.29 -5.20
C ALA A 201 1.44 33.36 -5.35
N ALA A 202 1.82 34.02 -4.26
CA ALA A 202 3.02 34.85 -4.24
C ALA A 202 4.30 33.99 -4.12
N PRO A 203 5.48 34.46 -4.58
CA PRO A 203 6.74 33.78 -4.31
C PRO A 203 6.94 33.54 -2.80
N GLY A 204 7.22 32.30 -2.41
CA GLY A 204 7.36 31.89 -1.01
C GLY A 204 6.04 31.63 -0.27
N GLN A 205 4.88 31.84 -0.91
CA GLN A 205 3.58 31.44 -0.36
C GLN A 205 3.39 29.92 -0.52
N ALA A 206 2.89 29.28 0.53
CA ALA A 206 2.48 27.88 0.48
C ALA A 206 1.11 27.75 -0.22
N VAL A 207 0.99 26.81 -1.14
CA VAL A 207 -0.28 26.38 -1.74
C VAL A 207 -0.74 25.12 -1.02
N MET A 208 -2.02 25.07 -0.63
CA MET A 208 -2.62 23.92 0.04
C MET A 208 -3.64 23.20 -0.85
N TRP A 209 -3.45 21.90 -1.00
CA TRP A 209 -4.41 20.98 -1.60
C TRP A 209 -5.14 20.22 -0.50
N ILE A 210 -6.46 20.05 -0.61
CA ILE A 210 -7.23 19.11 0.21
C ILE A 210 -7.91 18.06 -0.67
N ASN A 211 -7.85 16.80 -0.26
CA ASN A 211 -8.61 15.76 -0.92
C ASN A 211 -10.02 15.64 -0.35
N ASN A 212 -11.04 16.02 -1.13
CA ASN A 212 -12.44 15.81 -0.77
C ASN A 212 -13.05 14.56 -1.40
N ASP A 213 -12.35 13.93 -2.35
CA ASP A 213 -12.74 12.65 -2.90
C ASP A 213 -12.47 11.53 -1.89
N ASP A 214 -13.30 10.50 -1.93
CA ASP A 214 -13.03 9.23 -1.24
C ASP A 214 -11.85 8.47 -1.90
N SER A 215 -11.59 8.73 -3.19
CA SER A 215 -10.41 8.20 -3.89
C SER A 215 -9.12 8.86 -3.39
N PRO A 216 -8.03 8.10 -3.25
CA PRO A 216 -6.73 8.68 -2.94
C PRO A 216 -6.18 9.49 -4.13
N HIS A 217 -5.53 10.62 -3.85
CA HIS A 217 -4.91 11.48 -4.87
C HIS A 217 -3.51 11.89 -4.46
N GLN A 218 -2.66 12.31 -5.40
CA GLN A 218 -1.29 12.74 -5.10
C GLN A 218 -0.90 13.91 -5.98
N VAL A 219 -0.42 15.00 -5.41
CA VAL A 219 0.07 16.15 -6.19
C VAL A 219 1.50 15.87 -6.67
N THR A 220 1.72 15.82 -7.99
CA THR A 220 3.05 15.61 -8.59
C THR A 220 3.35 16.73 -9.58
N LEU A 221 4.37 17.56 -9.29
CA LEU A 221 4.82 18.60 -10.21
C LEU A 221 5.43 17.96 -11.47
N THR A 222 5.11 18.52 -12.63
CA THR A 222 5.66 18.13 -13.92
C THR A 222 6.70 19.15 -14.37
N GLY A 223 7.85 18.70 -14.89
CA GLY A 223 8.96 19.58 -15.29
C GLY A 223 10.13 19.57 -14.30
N GLY A 224 10.80 20.71 -14.12
CA GLY A 224 12.13 20.81 -13.52
C GLY A 224 12.29 20.25 -12.10
N SER A 225 11.39 20.58 -11.16
CA SER A 225 11.55 20.13 -9.76
C SER A 225 11.12 18.69 -9.51
N LYS A 226 10.26 18.11 -10.37
CA LYS A 226 9.59 16.79 -10.23
C LYS A 226 9.11 16.46 -8.81
N ALA A 227 8.83 17.46 -7.98
CA ALA A 227 8.47 17.23 -6.59
C ALA A 227 7.15 16.45 -6.51
N ARG A 228 7.13 15.44 -5.66
CA ARG A 228 5.99 14.55 -5.46
C ARG A 228 5.54 14.62 -4.00
N GLY A 229 4.30 15.04 -3.78
CA GLY A 229 3.68 15.04 -2.47
C GLY A 229 3.28 13.62 -2.01
N PRO A 230 2.79 13.46 -0.77
CA PRO A 230 2.24 12.20 -0.30
C PRO A 230 0.95 11.84 -1.05
N VAL A 231 0.52 10.58 -0.93
CA VAL A 231 -0.84 10.18 -1.28
C VAL A 231 -1.79 10.72 -0.22
N LEU A 232 -2.76 11.52 -0.64
CA LEU A 232 -3.82 12.11 0.16
C LEU A 232 -5.06 11.21 0.12
N THR A 233 -5.49 10.70 1.27
CA THR A 233 -6.83 10.13 1.43
C THR A 233 -7.84 11.23 1.75
N LYS A 234 -9.15 10.92 1.76
CA LYS A 234 -10.20 11.92 2.04
C LYS A 234 -9.93 12.72 3.32
N GLY A 235 -10.15 14.02 3.23
CA GLY A 235 -9.92 15.00 4.31
C GLY A 235 -8.46 15.37 4.52
N GLN A 236 -7.50 14.65 3.95
CA GLN A 236 -6.09 14.99 4.09
C GLN A 236 -5.69 16.14 3.16
N SER A 237 -4.70 16.89 3.62
CA SER A 237 -4.15 18.02 2.89
C SER A 237 -2.65 17.89 2.68
N TYR A 238 -2.14 18.50 1.61
CA TYR A 238 -0.71 18.67 1.34
C TYR A 238 -0.44 20.14 1.06
N SER A 239 0.69 20.64 1.55
CA SER A 239 1.15 21.99 1.26
C SER A 239 2.52 21.98 0.60
N HIS A 240 2.71 22.84 -0.40
CA HIS A 240 3.99 23.02 -1.09
C HIS A 240 4.27 24.51 -1.28
N THR A 241 5.52 24.92 -1.06
CA THR A 241 5.96 26.31 -1.20
C THR A 241 6.75 26.47 -2.49
N PHE A 242 6.41 27.50 -3.28
CA PHE A 242 7.08 27.81 -4.53
C PHE A 242 7.96 29.06 -4.37
N PRO A 243 9.30 28.94 -4.36
CA PRO A 243 10.18 30.06 -4.02
C PRO A 243 10.35 31.08 -5.16
N THR A 244 10.09 30.68 -6.40
CA THR A 244 10.40 31.50 -7.58
C THR A 244 9.12 31.81 -8.35
N ALA A 245 9.03 33.02 -8.89
CA ALA A 245 7.96 33.37 -9.82
C ALA A 245 8.02 32.50 -11.09
N GLY A 246 6.86 32.13 -11.61
CA GLY A 246 6.75 31.26 -12.78
C GLY A 246 5.52 30.38 -12.76
N THR A 247 5.42 29.52 -13.77
CA THR A 247 4.31 28.59 -13.95
C THR A 247 4.75 27.18 -13.58
N TYR A 248 3.97 26.52 -12.73
CA TYR A 248 4.22 25.17 -12.26
C TYR A 248 3.03 24.27 -12.63
N ASP A 249 3.24 23.42 -13.64
CA ASP A 249 2.26 22.40 -14.01
C ASP A 249 2.38 21.19 -13.08
N TYR A 250 1.25 20.55 -12.79
CA TYR A 250 1.21 19.35 -11.97
C TYR A 250 0.08 18.41 -12.39
N VAL A 251 0.23 17.14 -12.01
CA VAL A 251 -0.74 16.08 -12.27
C VAL A 251 -1.06 15.31 -11.00
N CYS A 252 -2.16 14.56 -11.03
CA CYS A 252 -2.38 13.53 -10.01
C CYS A 252 -1.47 12.34 -10.31
N GLY A 253 -0.58 11.99 -9.37
CA GLY A 253 0.36 10.86 -9.52
C GLY A 253 -0.33 9.51 -9.64
N LEU A 254 -1.59 9.41 -9.18
CA LEU A 254 -2.41 8.20 -9.25
C LEU A 254 -3.41 8.23 -10.43
N HIS A 255 -3.74 9.42 -10.92
CA HIS A 255 -4.73 9.65 -11.98
C HIS A 255 -4.19 10.66 -13.00
N PRO A 256 -3.36 10.23 -13.98
CA PRO A 256 -2.59 11.16 -14.83
C PRO A 256 -3.42 12.12 -15.69
N ASN A 257 -4.71 11.84 -15.87
CA ASN A 257 -5.65 12.73 -16.58
C ASN A 257 -6.03 13.97 -15.76
N MET A 258 -5.83 13.94 -14.44
CA MET A 258 -6.04 15.10 -13.58
C MET A 258 -4.84 16.02 -13.69
N LYS A 259 -5.07 17.24 -14.18
CA LYS A 259 -4.03 18.25 -14.39
C LYS A 259 -4.40 19.53 -13.64
N GLY A 260 -3.39 20.22 -13.14
CA GLY A 260 -3.55 21.54 -12.56
C GLY A 260 -2.30 22.39 -12.79
N GLN A 261 -2.44 23.68 -12.52
CA GLN A 261 -1.37 24.66 -12.67
C GLN A 261 -1.34 25.63 -11.49
N ILE A 262 -0.14 25.96 -11.00
CA ILE A 262 0.09 27.08 -10.08
C ILE A 262 0.83 28.18 -10.84
N GLU A 263 0.28 29.38 -10.82
CA GLU A 263 0.95 30.60 -11.30
C GLU A 263 1.48 31.38 -10.11
N VAL A 264 2.80 31.53 -10.03
CA VAL A 264 3.49 32.25 -8.97
C VAL A 264 3.89 33.63 -9.47
N LYS A 265 3.32 34.68 -8.89
CA LYS A 265 3.52 36.08 -9.31
C LYS A 265 3.50 37.07 -8.15
#